data_AF-B5VTD2-F1
#
_entry.id   AF-B5VTD2-F1
#
_cell.length_a   1.000
_cell.length_b   1.000
_cell.length_c   1.000
_cell.angle_alpha   90.00
_cell.angle_beta   90.00
_cell.angle_gamma   90.00
#
_symmetry.space_group_name_H-M   'P 1'
#
loop_
_entity.id
_entity.type
_entity.pdbx_description
1 polymer ?
#
loop_
_entity_poly.entity_id
_entity_poly.type
_entity_poly.pdbx_seq_one_letter_code
_entity_poly.pdbx_strand_id
1 'polypeptide(L)'
;MTGDGSAHISKNNQNQHKDRFKFIVNDKSILGPQWLSLYQTDGKVTFAKSHFEQAMMNVIREPNINSTVILRADILKEINHAAEAGSEPKFDESVLKKFEIDNGNESGEEDVKKINIEDLNIRSCETSESLKLSPVHEFVRRIIPRNFYKDAIINQTCLILNSKDPNFQETSLIVYTPHINSEKDCPFYIPRTQSVGILLHQSVLSVHYIPFPDDKTAFTDEFERVVRTAYRLLQTANKHSKGVMQGYEKRVNHDQVVNKVNFQNTYIVLKKKYSKFLVENWAESTDPKKHVFEDIAIAAFLIELWIKVYGPDFRSKMQFR
;
A
#
# COMPACT_ATOMS: atom_id res chain seq x y z
N MET A 1 55.58 -34.20 11.19
CA MET A 1 55.13 -34.26 9.77
C MET A 1 53.63 -34.53 9.82
N THR A 2 52.84 -33.46 9.98
CA THR A 2 52.01 -32.85 8.90
C THR A 2 50.98 -33.86 8.40
N GLY A 3 49.70 -33.85 8.78
CA GLY A 3 48.80 -32.72 9.00
C GLY A 3 48.05 -32.45 7.70
N ASP A 4 46.76 -32.81 7.63
CA ASP A 4 45.84 -32.13 6.72
C ASP A 4 44.41 -32.20 7.26
N GLY A 5 43.90 -31.03 7.63
CA GLY A 5 42.56 -30.79 8.14
C GLY A 5 41.67 -30.30 7.00
N SER A 6 40.56 -31.01 6.78
CA SER A 6 39.52 -30.59 5.85
C SER A 6 38.85 -29.31 6.37
N ALA A 7 39.19 -28.19 5.73
CA ALA A 7 38.55 -26.89 5.94
C ALA A 7 37.19 -26.86 5.24
N HIS A 8 36.10 -27.06 5.98
CA HIS A 8 34.77 -26.67 5.54
C HIS A 8 34.67 -25.14 5.55
N ILE A 9 34.75 -24.55 4.34
CA ILE A 9 34.59 -23.13 4.10
C ILE A 9 33.12 -22.74 4.37
N SER A 10 32.93 -22.01 5.47
CA SER A 10 31.72 -21.24 5.75
C SER A 10 31.51 -20.18 4.68
N LYS A 11 30.41 -20.29 3.91
CA LYS A 11 29.97 -19.22 2.99
C LYS A 11 29.30 -18.11 3.80
N ASN A 12 30.10 -17.13 4.21
CA ASN A 12 29.62 -15.82 4.65
C ASN A 12 28.94 -15.09 3.48
N ASN A 13 27.62 -15.18 3.37
CA ASN A 13 26.84 -14.33 2.47
C ASN A 13 26.62 -12.96 3.13
N GLN A 14 27.61 -12.09 2.98
CA GLN A 14 27.49 -10.66 3.25
C GLN A 14 26.61 -10.00 2.18
N ASN A 15 25.29 -9.99 2.37
CA ASN A 15 24.45 -8.91 1.84
C ASN A 15 24.39 -7.81 2.90
N GLN A 16 25.42 -6.95 2.92
CA GLN A 16 25.42 -5.76 3.76
C GLN A 16 24.32 -4.81 3.27
N HIS A 17 23.21 -4.79 4.00
CA HIS A 17 22.18 -3.77 3.85
C HIS A 17 22.81 -2.39 4.07
N LYS A 18 22.75 -1.53 3.04
CA LYS A 18 23.33 -0.16 3.02
C LYS A 18 22.71 0.76 4.08
N ASP A 19 21.49 0.45 4.52
CA ASP A 19 20.83 1.04 5.68
C ASP A 19 20.88 0.01 6.81
N ARG A 20 21.73 0.20 7.83
CA ARG A 20 21.73 -0.69 8.99
C ARG A 20 20.54 -0.30 9.87
N PHE A 21 19.51 -1.13 9.93
CA PHE A 21 18.39 -0.98 10.88
C PHE A 21 18.59 -1.94 12.05
N LYS A 22 18.13 -1.52 13.23
CA LYS A 22 18.17 -2.34 14.44
C LYS A 22 16.90 -3.15 14.54
N PHE A 23 17.02 -4.46 14.62
CA PHE A 23 15.92 -5.35 14.99
C PHE A 23 15.68 -5.25 16.50
N ILE A 24 14.47 -4.89 16.91
CA ILE A 24 14.12 -4.49 18.28
C ILE A 24 12.90 -5.25 18.82
N VAL A 25 12.69 -6.49 18.39
CA VAL A 25 11.52 -7.30 18.78
C VAL A 25 11.35 -7.51 20.28
N ASN A 26 12.46 -7.47 21.03
CA ASN A 26 12.45 -7.65 22.48
C ASN A 26 12.18 -6.34 23.25
N ASP A 27 12.19 -5.20 22.57
CA ASP A 27 11.97 -3.89 23.19
C ASP A 27 10.47 -3.61 23.29
N LYS A 28 10.03 -3.14 24.45
CA LYS A 28 8.64 -2.70 24.64
C LYS A 28 8.33 -1.54 23.70
N SER A 29 7.20 -1.65 22.98
CA SER A 29 6.77 -0.57 22.10
C SER A 29 6.32 0.64 22.91
N ILE A 30 6.85 1.82 22.56
CA ILE A 30 6.40 3.10 23.11
C ILE A 30 4.94 3.42 22.71
N LEU A 31 4.41 2.76 21.68
CA LEU A 31 3.02 2.90 21.26
C LEU A 31 2.05 2.17 22.19
N GLY A 32 2.51 1.29 23.09
CA GLY A 32 1.66 0.57 24.03
C GLY A 32 1.82 -0.95 23.97
N PRO A 33 1.22 -1.69 24.92
CA PRO A 33 1.44 -3.13 25.11
C PRO A 33 0.92 -4.03 23.96
N GLN A 34 -0.08 -3.57 23.20
CA GLN A 34 -0.61 -4.25 22.03
C GLN A 34 0.33 -4.16 20.81
N TRP A 35 1.25 -3.20 20.82
CA TRP A 35 2.21 -2.99 19.75
C TRP A 35 3.49 -3.77 19.99
N LEU A 36 3.96 -4.45 18.95
CA LEU A 36 5.24 -5.13 18.89
C LEU A 36 6.22 -4.29 18.07
N SER A 37 7.31 -3.85 18.69
CA SER A 37 8.42 -3.18 17.99
C SER A 37 9.10 -4.17 17.05
N LEU A 38 9.42 -3.81 15.81
CA LEU A 38 10.18 -4.71 14.93
C LEU A 38 11.53 -4.12 14.51
N TYR A 39 11.52 -2.97 13.86
CA TYR A 39 12.77 -2.33 13.43
C TYR A 39 12.78 -0.85 13.78
N GLN A 40 13.98 -0.31 14.00
CA GLN A 40 14.23 1.12 14.06
C GLN A 40 15.51 1.52 13.34
N THR A 41 15.68 2.82 13.09
CA THR A 41 16.93 3.37 12.57
C THR A 41 18.06 3.22 13.61
N ASP A 42 19.29 2.96 13.15
CA ASP A 42 20.47 2.81 14.02
C ASP A 42 20.81 4.11 14.78
N GLY A 43 20.40 5.26 14.24
CA GLY A 43 20.51 6.56 14.90
C GLY A 43 19.41 7.53 14.48
N LYS A 44 19.63 8.82 14.79
CA LYS A 44 18.69 9.88 14.44
C LYS A 44 18.67 10.11 12.92
N VAL A 45 17.46 10.26 12.39
CA VAL A 45 17.23 10.69 11.00
C VAL A 45 17.47 12.18 10.87
N THR A 46 17.75 12.63 9.65
CA THR A 46 18.05 14.04 9.34
C THR A 46 16.84 14.82 8.83
N PHE A 47 15.76 14.14 8.44
CA PHE A 47 14.56 14.77 7.89
C PHE A 47 13.60 15.19 9.00
N ALA A 48 12.94 16.33 8.80
CA ALA A 48 11.87 16.81 9.67
C ALA A 48 10.57 15.99 9.51
N LYS A 49 9.67 16.14 10.48
CA LYS A 49 8.31 15.58 10.48
C LYS A 49 7.54 15.88 9.19
N SER A 50 7.59 17.10 8.68
CA SER A 50 6.90 17.50 7.44
C SER A 50 7.35 16.65 6.23
N HIS A 51 8.65 16.37 6.11
CA HIS A 51 9.17 15.52 5.03
C HIS A 51 8.68 14.07 5.17
N PHE A 52 8.62 13.57 6.40
CA PHE A 52 8.09 12.24 6.69
C PHE A 52 6.60 12.14 6.35
N GLU A 53 5.79 13.08 6.85
CA GLU A 53 4.35 13.10 6.57
C GLU A 53 4.07 13.26 5.07
N GLN A 54 4.78 14.14 4.37
CA GLN A 54 4.64 14.30 2.92
C GLN A 54 5.02 13.02 2.16
N ALA A 55 6.11 12.36 2.55
CA ALA A 55 6.52 11.08 1.97
C ALA A 55 5.47 10.00 2.19
N MET A 56 4.93 9.90 3.41
CA MET A 56 3.97 8.87 3.78
C MET A 56 2.57 9.15 3.22
N MET A 57 2.17 10.42 3.07
CA MET A 57 0.96 10.84 2.35
C MET A 57 1.00 10.35 0.89
N ASN A 58 2.15 10.49 0.22
CA ASN A 58 2.33 9.96 -1.13
C ASN A 58 2.18 8.42 -1.16
N VAL A 59 2.67 7.71 -0.15
CA VAL A 59 2.52 6.25 -0.03
C VAL A 59 1.08 5.83 0.28
N ILE A 60 0.33 6.65 1.03
CA ILE A 60 -1.10 6.44 1.30
C ILE A 60 -1.90 6.54 0.00
N ARG A 61 -1.62 7.53 -0.84
CA ARG A 61 -2.34 7.73 -2.11
C ARG A 61 -1.88 6.78 -3.21
N GLU A 62 -0.59 6.48 -3.30
CA GLU A 62 0.03 5.68 -4.37
C GLU A 62 0.85 4.50 -3.81
N PRO A 63 0.22 3.51 -3.15
CA PRO A 63 0.93 2.37 -2.54
C PRO A 63 1.67 1.48 -3.54
N ASN A 64 1.31 1.53 -4.82
CA ASN A 64 1.99 0.85 -5.93
C ASN A 64 3.45 1.28 -6.10
N ILE A 65 3.86 2.43 -5.56
CA ILE A 65 5.27 2.85 -5.54
C ILE A 65 6.12 1.90 -4.67
N ASN A 66 5.50 1.28 -3.66
CA ASN A 66 6.18 0.42 -2.68
C ASN A 66 5.94 -1.08 -2.94
N SER A 67 5.00 -1.43 -3.81
CA SER A 67 4.63 -2.81 -4.10
C SER A 67 4.18 -2.97 -5.54
N THR A 68 4.90 -3.79 -6.30
CA THR A 68 4.56 -4.15 -7.70
C THR A 68 3.30 -5.01 -7.81
N VAL A 69 2.85 -5.59 -6.69
CA VAL A 69 1.64 -6.41 -6.59
C VAL A 69 0.38 -5.54 -6.55
N ILE A 70 0.49 -4.29 -6.09
CA ILE A 70 -0.62 -3.35 -6.03
C ILE A 70 -0.70 -2.61 -7.36
N LEU A 71 -1.89 -2.60 -7.99
CA LEU A 71 -2.14 -1.84 -9.21
C LEU A 71 -2.32 -0.36 -8.90
N ARG A 72 -3.22 -0.06 -7.95
CA ARG A 72 -3.48 1.28 -7.42
C ARG A 72 -4.25 1.20 -6.10
N ALA A 73 -4.47 2.36 -5.47
CA ALA A 73 -5.49 2.52 -4.45
C ALA A 73 -6.41 3.70 -4.75
N ASP A 74 -7.69 3.53 -4.44
CA ASP A 74 -8.71 4.57 -4.59
C ASP A 74 -9.07 5.10 -3.20
N ILE A 75 -8.93 6.41 -2.97
CA ILE A 75 -9.40 7.03 -1.72
C ILE A 75 -10.94 7.08 -1.76
N LEU A 76 -11.57 6.44 -0.77
CA LEU A 76 -13.03 6.32 -0.62
C LEU A 76 -13.59 7.25 0.47
N LYS A 77 -12.76 7.63 1.42
CA LYS A 77 -13.06 8.56 2.49
C LYS A 77 -11.77 9.23 2.90
N GLU A 78 -11.81 10.55 3.09
CA GLU A 78 -10.71 11.35 3.59
C GLU A 78 -11.31 12.33 4.61
N ILE A 79 -10.73 12.39 5.80
CA ILE A 79 -11.04 13.37 6.84
C ILE A 79 -9.74 14.08 7.17
N ASN A 80 -9.70 15.38 6.94
CA ASN A 80 -8.62 16.24 7.40
C ASN A 80 -9.07 16.97 8.66
N HIS A 81 -8.25 16.95 9.71
CA HIS A 81 -8.46 17.70 10.94
C HIS A 81 -7.61 18.96 10.87
N ALA A 82 -8.04 19.92 10.04
CA ALA A 82 -7.32 21.18 9.90
C ALA A 82 -7.46 21.98 11.20
N ALA A 83 -6.34 22.22 11.88
CA ALA A 83 -6.26 23.21 12.95
C ALA A 83 -5.69 24.51 12.36
N GLU A 84 -6.55 25.51 12.10
CA GLU A 84 -6.05 26.89 12.05
C GLU A 84 -5.59 27.26 13.46
N ALA A 85 -4.54 28.09 13.58
CA ALA A 85 -3.99 28.47 14.88
C ALA A 85 -5.10 29.11 15.75
N GLY A 86 -5.60 28.36 16.74
CA GLY A 86 -6.64 28.80 17.67
C GLY A 86 -8.09 28.44 17.32
N SER A 87 -8.36 27.59 16.31
CA SER A 87 -9.72 27.11 16.00
C SER A 87 -9.91 25.62 16.28
N GLU A 88 -11.16 25.20 16.49
CA GLU A 88 -11.53 23.78 16.48
C GLU A 88 -11.22 23.14 15.11
N PRO A 89 -10.96 21.82 15.07
CA PRO A 89 -10.72 21.09 13.84
C PRO A 89 -11.89 21.26 12.86
N LYS A 90 -11.62 21.74 11.64
CA LYS A 90 -12.61 21.69 10.55
C LYS A 90 -12.54 20.33 9.89
N PHE A 91 -13.68 19.67 9.72
CA PHE A 91 -13.82 18.38 9.06
C PHE A 91 -14.26 18.59 7.60
N ASP A 92 -13.49 18.04 6.65
CA ASP A 92 -13.87 17.97 5.24
C ASP A 92 -13.90 16.50 4.82
N GLU A 93 -15.08 16.00 4.45
CA GLU A 93 -15.29 14.65 3.92
C GLU A 93 -15.53 14.76 2.42
N SER A 94 -14.55 14.32 1.62
CA SER A 94 -14.68 14.30 0.17
C SER A 94 -14.29 12.95 -0.45
N VAL A 95 -14.99 12.61 -1.54
CA VAL A 95 -14.76 11.48 -2.47
C VAL A 95 -15.31 10.11 -2.04
N LEU A 96 -16.61 9.87 -2.25
CA LEU A 96 -17.16 8.51 -2.42
C LEU A 96 -17.05 8.08 -3.89
N LYS A 97 -16.00 7.34 -4.24
CA LYS A 97 -15.93 6.69 -5.57
C LYS A 97 -16.56 5.30 -5.50
N LYS A 98 -17.71 5.12 -6.15
CA LYS A 98 -18.25 3.78 -6.43
C LYS A 98 -17.32 3.10 -7.42
N PHE A 99 -16.61 2.08 -6.95
CA PHE A 99 -15.90 1.17 -7.83
C PHE A 99 -16.86 0.06 -8.24
N GLU A 100 -17.46 0.23 -9.41
CA GLU A 100 -18.33 -0.75 -10.05
C GLU A 100 -17.48 -1.58 -11.01
N ILE A 101 -17.15 -2.81 -10.61
CA ILE A 101 -16.87 -3.85 -11.60
C ILE A 101 -18.24 -4.35 -11.99
N ASP A 102 -18.72 -3.96 -13.17
CA ASP A 102 -19.94 -4.51 -13.74
C ASP A 102 -19.74 -6.02 -13.87
N ASN A 103 -20.38 -6.77 -12.96
CA ASN A 103 -20.47 -8.21 -13.04
C ASN A 103 -21.54 -8.49 -14.09
N GLY A 104 -21.18 -8.40 -15.36
CA GLY A 104 -22.02 -8.88 -16.45
C GLY A 104 -22.51 -10.27 -16.07
N ASN A 105 -23.83 -10.43 -16.00
CA ASN A 105 -24.51 -11.67 -15.68
C ASN A 105 -24.22 -12.73 -16.75
N GLU A 106 -23.04 -13.33 -16.73
CA GLU A 106 -22.77 -14.57 -17.47
C GLU A 106 -22.03 -15.54 -16.53
N SER A 107 -22.78 -16.58 -16.20
CA SER A 107 -22.49 -17.65 -15.26
C SER A 107 -21.20 -18.40 -15.59
N GLY A 108 -20.28 -18.46 -14.62
CA GLY A 108 -19.24 -19.52 -14.56
C GLY A 108 -17.78 -19.11 -14.33
N GLU A 109 -17.45 -17.82 -14.18
CA GLU A 109 -16.05 -17.39 -13.94
C GLU A 109 -15.76 -17.08 -12.47
N GLU A 110 -14.53 -17.38 -12.01
CA GLU A 110 -14.06 -17.10 -10.65
C GLU A 110 -14.30 -15.63 -10.28
N ASP A 111 -15.25 -15.38 -9.38
CA ASP A 111 -15.57 -14.05 -8.92
C ASP A 111 -14.35 -13.40 -8.26
N VAL A 112 -14.09 -12.15 -8.63
CA VAL A 112 -13.04 -11.33 -8.01
C VAL A 112 -13.25 -11.33 -6.50
N LYS A 113 -12.28 -11.88 -5.74
CA LYS A 113 -12.37 -11.97 -4.29
C LYS A 113 -12.41 -10.55 -3.70
N LYS A 114 -13.44 -10.25 -2.91
CA LYS A 114 -13.64 -8.96 -2.24
C LYS A 114 -13.79 -9.23 -0.74
N ILE A 115 -13.11 -8.46 0.10
CA ILE A 115 -13.21 -8.59 1.56
C ILE A 115 -13.54 -7.23 2.15
N ASN A 116 -14.68 -7.15 2.85
CA ASN A 116 -15.20 -5.96 3.54
C ASN A 116 -15.07 -4.66 2.73
N ILE A 117 -15.36 -4.71 1.43
CA ILE A 117 -15.23 -3.54 0.54
C ILE A 117 -16.28 -2.45 0.82
N GLU A 118 -17.35 -2.80 1.52
CA GLU A 118 -18.39 -1.86 1.97
C GLU A 118 -18.07 -1.23 3.33
N ASP A 119 -17.05 -1.73 4.05
CA ASP A 119 -16.64 -1.15 5.32
C ASP A 119 -15.85 0.15 5.06
N LEU A 120 -16.52 1.28 5.22
CA LEU A 120 -15.96 2.63 5.12
C LEU A 120 -15.73 3.27 6.50
N ASN A 121 -15.88 2.51 7.58
CA ASN A 121 -15.65 3.03 8.92
C ASN A 121 -14.15 3.17 9.18
N ILE A 122 -13.76 4.28 9.80
CA ILE A 122 -12.39 4.48 10.23
C ILE A 122 -12.08 3.52 11.38
N ARG A 123 -11.06 2.67 11.20
CA ARG A 123 -10.56 1.77 12.23
C ARG A 123 -9.40 2.42 12.98
N SER A 124 -9.68 2.91 14.18
CA SER A 124 -8.66 3.45 15.08
C SER A 124 -7.81 2.34 15.71
N CYS A 125 -6.65 2.71 16.24
CA CYS A 125 -5.82 1.84 17.05
C CYS A 125 -5.47 2.58 18.33
N GLU A 126 -5.62 1.90 19.47
CA GLU A 126 -5.18 2.46 20.75
C GLU A 126 -3.66 2.71 20.71
N THR A 127 -3.23 3.79 21.34
CA THR A 127 -1.81 4.13 21.50
C THR A 127 -1.55 4.58 22.93
N SER A 128 -0.30 4.60 23.35
CA SER A 128 0.07 5.02 24.71
C SER A 128 -0.32 6.47 24.97
N GLU A 129 -0.99 6.70 26.10
CA GLU A 129 -1.34 8.04 26.59
C GLU A 129 -0.12 8.93 26.81
N SER A 130 1.07 8.34 27.00
CA SER A 130 2.32 9.09 27.15
C SER A 130 2.68 9.93 25.92
N LEU A 131 2.24 9.52 24.72
CA LEU A 131 2.53 10.24 23.48
C LEU A 131 1.41 11.21 23.09
N LYS A 132 0.22 11.13 23.72
CA LYS A 132 -0.96 11.97 23.41
C LYS A 132 -1.22 12.11 21.90
N LEU A 133 -1.18 10.99 21.18
CA LEU A 133 -1.36 10.96 19.74
C LEU A 133 -2.83 11.17 19.40
N SER A 134 -3.08 12.03 18.41
CA SER A 134 -4.43 12.29 17.89
C SER A 134 -4.39 12.36 16.36
N PRO A 135 -5.44 11.89 15.66
CA PRO A 135 -5.50 11.96 14.22
C PRO A 135 -5.41 13.40 13.71
N VAL A 136 -4.62 13.60 12.66
CA VAL A 136 -4.61 14.83 11.84
C VAL A 136 -5.15 14.56 10.44
N HIS A 137 -4.96 13.36 9.91
CA HIS A 137 -5.59 12.91 8.67
C HIS A 137 -6.04 11.46 8.82
N GLU A 138 -7.21 11.16 8.28
CA GLU A 138 -7.80 9.83 8.29
C GLU A 138 -8.29 9.47 6.89
N PHE A 139 -7.96 8.28 6.42
CA PHE A 139 -8.34 7.81 5.09
C PHE A 139 -8.96 6.42 5.18
N VAL A 140 -9.97 6.16 4.36
CA VAL A 140 -10.26 4.79 3.89
C VAL A 140 -9.90 4.72 2.42
N ARG A 141 -9.00 3.79 2.08
CA ARG A 141 -8.62 3.50 0.69
C ARG A 141 -9.04 2.09 0.30
N ARG A 142 -9.43 1.90 -0.97
CA ARG A 142 -9.60 0.60 -1.60
C ARG A 142 -8.32 0.21 -2.32
N ILE A 143 -7.74 -0.93 -1.97
CA ILE A 143 -6.53 -1.44 -2.64
C ILE A 143 -6.95 -2.40 -3.74
N ILE A 144 -6.49 -2.13 -4.96
CA ILE A 144 -6.74 -2.98 -6.12
C ILE A 144 -5.41 -3.69 -6.48
N PRO A 145 -5.35 -5.02 -6.37
CA PRO A 145 -4.17 -5.77 -6.78
C PRO A 145 -4.05 -5.83 -8.31
N ARG A 146 -2.82 -5.99 -8.78
CA ARG A 146 -2.50 -6.20 -10.21
C ARG A 146 -3.04 -7.54 -10.72
N ASN A 147 -3.12 -8.55 -9.85
CA ASN A 147 -3.76 -9.83 -10.13
C ASN A 147 -4.99 -10.03 -9.22
N PHE A 148 -6.15 -9.61 -9.70
CA PHE A 148 -7.43 -9.64 -8.99
C PHE A 148 -8.08 -11.03 -8.92
N TYR A 149 -7.52 -12.05 -9.59
CA TYR A 149 -7.93 -13.45 -9.42
C TYR A 149 -7.17 -14.14 -8.28
N LYS A 150 -5.95 -13.68 -8.00
CA LYS A 150 -5.09 -14.29 -6.96
C LYS A 150 -5.27 -13.61 -5.61
N ASP A 151 -5.39 -12.29 -5.61
CA ASP A 151 -5.42 -11.48 -4.41
C ASP A 151 -6.74 -10.71 -4.30
N ALA A 152 -7.29 -10.65 -3.09
CA ALA A 152 -8.56 -9.97 -2.87
C ALA A 152 -8.45 -8.45 -2.97
N ILE A 153 -9.54 -7.79 -3.37
CA ILE A 153 -9.75 -6.35 -3.19
C ILE A 153 -10.21 -6.11 -1.76
N ILE A 154 -9.55 -5.19 -1.06
CA ILE A 154 -9.89 -4.85 0.34
C ILE A 154 -9.94 -3.33 0.53
N ASN A 155 -10.66 -2.88 1.55
CA ASN A 155 -10.47 -1.54 2.10
C ASN A 155 -9.38 -1.55 3.18
N GLN A 156 -8.76 -0.39 3.41
CA GLN A 156 -7.77 -0.19 4.45
C GLN A 156 -7.89 1.23 5.02
N THR A 157 -7.96 1.33 6.35
CA THR A 157 -7.82 2.60 7.05
C THR A 157 -6.35 3.00 7.06
N CYS A 158 -6.05 4.26 6.71
CA CYS A 158 -4.74 4.87 6.88
C CYS A 158 -4.88 6.10 7.78
N LEU A 159 -4.08 6.20 8.84
CA LEU A 159 -4.11 7.33 9.77
C LEU A 159 -2.77 8.03 9.79
N ILE A 160 -2.78 9.35 9.92
CA ILE A 160 -1.64 10.17 10.32
C ILE A 160 -2.00 10.77 11.68
N LEU A 161 -1.26 10.41 12.72
CA LEU A 161 -1.48 10.89 14.07
C LEU A 161 -0.29 11.70 14.56
N ASN A 162 -0.57 12.81 15.24
CA ASN A 162 0.44 13.71 15.78
C ASN A 162 0.30 13.85 17.29
N SER A 163 1.44 13.99 17.98
CA SER A 163 1.43 14.24 19.41
C SER A 163 0.87 15.63 19.70
N LYS A 164 -0.03 15.71 20.69
CA LYS A 164 -0.47 16.97 21.30
C LYS A 164 0.43 17.40 22.48
N ASP A 165 1.44 16.60 22.82
CA ASP A 165 2.41 16.97 23.84
C ASP A 165 3.40 18.02 23.30
N PRO A 166 3.55 19.19 23.96
CA PRO A 166 4.48 20.23 23.54
C PRO A 166 5.95 19.76 23.49
N ASN A 167 6.30 18.69 24.22
CA ASN A 167 7.66 18.12 24.22
C ASN A 167 7.93 17.20 23.02
N PHE A 168 6.89 16.77 22.30
CA PHE A 168 6.96 15.75 21.25
C PHE A 168 6.34 16.24 19.93
N GLN A 169 6.44 17.54 19.62
CA GLN A 169 5.84 18.14 18.42
C GLN A 169 6.32 17.51 17.10
N GLU A 170 7.53 16.95 17.10
CA GLU A 170 8.13 16.22 15.98
C GLU A 170 7.58 14.79 15.83
N THR A 171 6.80 14.31 16.79
CA THR A 171 6.24 12.96 16.76
C THR A 171 5.09 12.88 15.77
N SER A 172 5.16 11.87 14.90
CA SER A 172 4.15 11.52 13.91
C SER A 172 4.10 10.01 13.74
N LEU A 173 2.89 9.44 13.74
CA LEU A 173 2.62 8.02 13.58
C LEU A 173 1.73 7.81 12.35
N ILE A 174 2.18 6.94 11.44
CA ILE A 174 1.38 6.46 10.33
C ILE A 174 0.84 5.07 10.66
N VAL A 175 -0.47 4.89 10.62
CA VAL A 175 -1.10 3.58 10.87
C VAL A 175 -1.78 3.07 9.61
N TYR A 176 -1.59 1.79 9.29
CA TYR A 176 -2.33 1.07 8.27
C TYR A 176 -3.09 -0.11 8.89
N THR A 177 -4.41 -0.08 8.78
CA THR A 177 -5.31 -1.10 9.33
C THR A 177 -6.15 -1.71 8.20
N PRO A 178 -5.80 -2.90 7.66
CA PRO A 178 -6.62 -3.58 6.66
C PRO A 178 -8.01 -3.92 7.21
N HIS A 179 -9.05 -3.74 6.39
CA HIS A 179 -10.43 -4.08 6.78
C HIS A 179 -10.66 -5.57 6.55
N ILE A 180 -10.04 -6.40 7.40
CA ILE A 180 -10.13 -7.86 7.35
C ILE A 180 -10.60 -8.41 8.70
N ASN A 181 -11.03 -9.67 8.72
CA ASN A 181 -11.60 -10.28 9.92
C ASN A 181 -10.57 -11.17 10.65
N SER A 182 -9.67 -11.82 9.90
CA SER A 182 -8.68 -12.75 10.45
C SER A 182 -7.37 -12.75 9.65
N GLU A 183 -6.32 -13.39 10.20
CA GLU A 183 -5.03 -13.55 9.51
C GLU A 183 -5.17 -14.26 8.15
N LYS A 184 -6.11 -15.21 8.04
CA LYS A 184 -6.36 -16.00 6.83
C LYS A 184 -6.91 -15.15 5.68
N ASP A 185 -7.46 -13.98 6.01
CA ASP A 185 -8.02 -13.05 5.03
C ASP A 185 -6.94 -12.12 4.42
N CYS A 186 -5.73 -12.10 4.96
CA CYS A 186 -4.64 -11.25 4.46
C CYS A 186 -4.30 -11.57 3.00
N PRO A 187 -4.52 -10.63 2.05
CA PRO A 187 -3.97 -10.76 0.70
C PRO A 187 -2.45 -10.80 0.72
N PHE A 188 -1.82 -11.30 -0.34
CA PHE A 188 -0.36 -11.40 -0.41
C PHE A 188 0.32 -10.05 -0.18
N TYR A 189 -0.26 -8.95 -0.67
CA TYR A 189 0.33 -7.61 -0.55
C TYR A 189 0.18 -6.97 0.85
N ILE A 190 -0.47 -7.64 1.81
CA ILE A 190 -0.63 -7.17 3.19
C ILE A 190 0.23 -8.02 4.13
N PRO A 191 1.03 -7.42 5.04
CA PRO A 191 1.70 -8.17 6.10
C PRO A 191 0.68 -8.87 7.00
N ARG A 192 0.99 -10.07 7.49
CA ARG A 192 0.11 -10.85 8.37
C ARG A 192 0.10 -10.28 9.79
N THR A 193 -0.61 -9.18 9.95
CA THR A 193 -0.76 -8.40 11.19
C THR A 193 -2.09 -7.65 11.15
N GLN A 194 -2.68 -7.33 12.31
CA GLN A 194 -3.93 -6.56 12.37
C GLN A 194 -3.71 -5.11 11.93
N SER A 195 -2.60 -4.52 12.38
CA SER A 195 -2.21 -3.16 12.02
C SER A 195 -0.71 -3.01 11.88
N VAL A 196 -0.30 -2.01 11.10
CA VAL A 196 1.08 -1.57 10.93
C VAL A 196 1.20 -0.12 11.38
N GLY A 197 2.20 0.19 12.19
CA GLY A 197 2.55 1.53 12.65
C GLY A 197 3.96 1.90 12.20
N ILE A 198 4.13 3.08 11.60
CA ILE A 198 5.45 3.66 11.29
C ILE A 198 5.56 4.96 12.08
N LEU A 199 6.40 4.95 13.10
CA LEU A 199 6.54 6.02 14.08
C LEU A 199 7.84 6.80 13.83
N LEU A 200 7.71 8.11 13.68
CA LEU A 200 8.80 9.06 13.88
C LEU A 200 8.65 9.66 15.28
N HIS A 201 9.63 9.44 16.16
CA HIS A 201 9.63 9.98 17.53
C HIS A 201 11.07 10.32 17.93
N GLN A 202 11.32 11.52 18.46
CA GLN A 202 12.67 11.96 18.86
C GLN A 202 13.73 11.78 17.76
N SER A 203 13.33 12.02 16.50
CA SER A 203 14.15 11.78 15.31
C SER A 203 14.57 10.32 15.08
N VAL A 204 13.90 9.34 15.68
CA VAL A 204 14.08 7.92 15.38
C VAL A 204 12.86 7.43 14.61
N LEU A 205 13.11 6.74 13.49
CA LEU A 205 12.06 6.10 12.71
C LEU A 205 11.98 4.63 13.11
N SER A 206 10.78 4.14 13.38
CA SER A 206 10.54 2.76 13.82
C SER A 206 9.26 2.17 13.22
N VAL A 207 9.21 0.85 13.10
CA VAL A 207 8.05 0.08 12.63
C VAL A 207 7.56 -0.83 13.75
N HIS A 208 6.25 -0.77 13.98
CA HIS A 208 5.54 -1.51 15.01
C HIS A 208 4.35 -2.23 14.40
N TYR A 209 4.01 -3.41 14.89
CA TYR A 209 2.85 -4.19 14.44
C TYR A 209 1.89 -4.45 15.60
N ILE A 210 0.60 -4.51 15.31
CA ILE A 210 -0.39 -5.15 16.19
C ILE A 210 -0.61 -6.56 15.64
N PRO A 211 0.02 -7.61 16.21
CA PRO A 211 -0.10 -8.97 15.67
C PRO A 211 -1.53 -9.49 15.82
N PHE A 212 -1.89 -10.49 15.01
CA PHE A 212 -3.09 -11.28 15.31
C PHE A 212 -2.91 -12.02 16.65
N PRO A 213 -4.00 -12.41 17.33
CA PRO A 213 -3.93 -13.14 18.60
C PRO A 213 -3.18 -14.47 18.48
N ASP A 214 -3.23 -15.07 17.29
CA ASP A 214 -2.60 -16.34 16.97
C ASP A 214 -1.09 -16.17 16.73
N ASP A 215 -0.30 -17.02 17.39
CA ASP A 215 1.14 -17.25 17.25
C ASP A 215 2.06 -16.04 16.91
N LYS A 216 2.72 -15.49 17.94
CA LYS A 216 3.71 -14.41 17.79
C LYS A 216 5.11 -14.90 17.43
N THR A 217 5.36 -16.20 17.30
CA THR A 217 6.71 -16.73 17.06
C THR A 217 7.30 -16.29 15.73
N ALA A 218 6.46 -16.11 14.70
CA ALA A 218 6.90 -15.65 13.39
C ALA A 218 7.55 -14.25 13.41
N PHE A 219 7.34 -13.45 14.46
CA PHE A 219 7.93 -12.11 14.57
C PHE A 219 9.36 -12.11 15.15
N THR A 220 9.82 -13.21 15.75
CA THR A 220 11.15 -13.27 16.37
C THR A 220 12.26 -13.67 15.40
N ASP A 221 11.89 -14.16 14.21
CA ASP A 221 12.82 -14.56 13.16
C ASP A 221 12.91 -13.50 12.04
N GLU A 222 14.09 -12.91 11.85
CA GLU A 222 14.34 -11.94 10.77
C GLU A 222 14.20 -12.55 9.36
N PHE A 223 14.28 -13.88 9.24
CA PHE A 223 14.02 -14.60 8.00
C PHE A 223 12.54 -14.86 7.74
N GLU A 224 11.64 -14.45 8.62
CA GLU A 224 10.22 -14.53 8.33
C GLU A 224 9.75 -13.42 7.39
N ARG A 225 8.79 -13.76 6.53
CA ARG A 225 8.30 -12.82 5.51
C ARG A 225 7.72 -11.56 6.15
N VAL A 226 7.00 -11.72 7.26
CA VAL A 226 6.33 -10.63 7.97
C VAL A 226 7.35 -9.66 8.57
N VAL A 227 8.48 -10.16 9.09
CA VAL A 227 9.57 -9.37 9.65
C VAL A 227 10.37 -8.67 8.55
N ARG A 228 10.72 -9.36 7.46
CA ARG A 228 11.33 -8.72 6.28
C ARG A 228 10.45 -7.61 5.71
N THR A 229 9.12 -7.76 5.78
CA THR A 229 8.19 -6.72 5.33
C THR A 229 8.33 -5.46 6.20
N ALA A 230 8.50 -5.61 7.52
CA ALA A 230 8.73 -4.48 8.42
C ALA A 230 10.03 -3.73 8.10
N TYR A 231 11.10 -4.47 7.82
CA TYR A 231 12.36 -3.90 7.34
C TYR A 231 12.14 -3.07 6.07
N ARG A 232 11.41 -3.60 5.08
CA ARG A 232 11.14 -2.90 3.81
C ARG A 232 10.26 -1.66 4.00
N LEU A 233 9.30 -1.70 4.91
CA LEU A 233 8.49 -0.55 5.27
C LEU A 233 9.35 0.56 5.88
N LEU A 234 10.23 0.21 6.83
CA LEU A 234 11.17 1.17 7.42
C LEU A 234 12.13 1.74 6.37
N GLN A 235 12.66 0.89 5.49
CA GLN A 235 13.53 1.30 4.39
C GLN A 235 12.85 2.32 3.48
N THR A 236 11.60 2.04 3.13
CA THR A 236 10.82 2.88 2.24
C THR A 236 10.52 4.23 2.88
N ALA A 237 10.03 4.23 4.12
CA ALA A 237 9.75 5.45 4.86
C ALA A 237 11.01 6.32 5.01
N ASN A 238 12.15 5.72 5.39
CA ASN A 238 13.44 6.43 5.51
C ASN A 238 13.90 7.01 4.17
N LYS A 239 13.89 6.20 3.09
CA LYS A 239 14.33 6.63 1.76
C LYS A 239 13.46 7.73 1.19
N HIS A 240 12.14 7.60 1.29
CA HIS A 240 11.21 8.57 0.70
C HIS A 240 11.24 9.89 1.47
N SER A 241 11.32 9.85 2.80
CA SER A 241 11.45 11.05 3.62
C SER A 241 12.75 11.81 3.34
N LYS A 242 13.87 11.09 3.17
CA LYS A 242 15.14 11.68 2.69
C LYS A 242 15.02 12.27 1.29
N GLY A 243 14.32 11.59 0.38
CA GLY A 243 14.06 12.09 -0.97
C GLY A 243 13.31 13.42 -0.94
N VAL A 244 12.22 13.51 -0.16
CA VAL A 244 11.46 14.75 0.03
C VAL A 244 12.33 15.86 0.61
N MET A 245 13.10 15.57 1.67
CA MET A 245 14.05 16.52 2.26
C MET A 245 15.09 17.05 1.24
N GLN A 246 15.51 16.21 0.29
CA GLN A 246 16.46 16.57 -0.78
C GLN A 246 15.79 17.29 -1.96
N GLY A 247 14.50 17.58 -1.89
CA GLY A 247 13.75 18.21 -2.98
C GLY A 247 13.43 17.26 -4.13
N TYR A 248 13.22 15.96 -3.84
CA TYR A 248 12.74 15.02 -4.86
C TYR A 248 11.36 15.47 -5.37
N GLU A 249 11.34 15.86 -6.64
CA GLU A 249 10.13 16.09 -7.40
C GLU A 249 10.01 15.05 -8.51
N LYS A 250 8.79 14.60 -8.74
CA LYS A 250 8.50 13.67 -9.83
C LYS A 250 8.67 14.41 -11.16
N ARG A 251 9.73 14.08 -11.90
CA ARG A 251 10.10 14.77 -13.15
C ARG A 251 9.32 14.32 -14.38
N VAL A 252 8.70 13.15 -14.35
CA VAL A 252 8.05 12.56 -15.52
C VAL A 252 6.62 12.13 -15.19
N ASN A 253 5.67 12.67 -15.95
CA ASN A 253 4.26 12.33 -15.87
C ASN A 253 3.90 11.48 -17.10
N HIS A 254 3.90 10.17 -16.91
CA HIS A 254 3.40 9.21 -17.90
C HIS A 254 1.87 9.13 -17.86
N ASP A 255 1.27 8.44 -18.83
CA ASP A 255 -0.17 8.12 -18.88
C ASP A 255 -1.08 9.36 -18.91
N GLN A 256 -0.73 10.36 -19.74
CA GLN A 256 -1.45 11.65 -19.82
C GLN A 256 -2.49 11.72 -20.95
N VAL A 257 -2.48 10.77 -21.89
CA VAL A 257 -3.37 10.82 -23.07
C VAL A 257 -4.81 10.47 -22.69
N VAL A 258 -5.01 9.40 -21.93
CA VAL A 258 -6.30 8.98 -21.38
C VAL A 258 -6.23 9.00 -19.86
N ASN A 259 -7.38 9.15 -19.20
CA ASN A 259 -7.41 9.08 -17.74
C ASN A 259 -6.96 7.69 -17.26
N LYS A 260 -5.88 7.64 -16.47
CA LYS A 260 -5.27 6.40 -15.98
C LYS A 260 -6.27 5.50 -15.24
N VAL A 261 -7.16 6.07 -14.43
CA VAL A 261 -8.15 5.32 -13.64
C VAL A 261 -9.18 4.68 -14.56
N ASN A 262 -9.71 5.44 -15.53
CA ASN A 262 -10.69 4.92 -16.49
C ASN A 262 -10.07 3.83 -17.36
N PHE A 263 -8.85 4.06 -17.89
CA PHE A 263 -8.10 3.05 -18.63
C PHE A 263 -7.96 1.74 -17.86
N GLN A 264 -7.53 1.82 -16.59
CA GLN A 264 -7.38 0.64 -15.74
C GLN A 264 -8.72 -0.06 -15.47
N ASN A 265 -9.81 0.69 -15.28
CA ASN A 265 -11.15 0.12 -15.10
C ASN A 265 -11.58 -0.66 -16.35
N THR A 266 -11.51 -0.01 -17.53
CA THR A 266 -11.85 -0.63 -18.80
C THR A 266 -10.96 -1.84 -19.09
N TYR A 267 -9.66 -1.74 -18.82
CA TYR A 267 -8.73 -2.87 -18.94
C TYR A 267 -9.14 -4.05 -18.04
N ILE A 268 -9.52 -3.81 -16.77
CA ILE A 268 -9.98 -4.87 -15.87
C ILE A 268 -11.25 -5.54 -16.41
N VAL A 269 -12.23 -4.75 -16.89
CA VAL A 269 -13.48 -5.26 -17.45
C VAL A 269 -13.22 -6.12 -18.69
N LEU A 270 -12.43 -5.62 -19.64
CA LEU A 270 -12.08 -6.37 -20.85
C LEU A 270 -11.25 -7.61 -20.53
N LYS A 271 -10.30 -7.51 -19.60
CA LYS A 271 -9.50 -8.66 -19.17
C LYS A 271 -10.37 -9.74 -18.54
N LYS A 272 -11.33 -9.36 -17.70
CA LYS A 272 -12.31 -10.30 -17.15
C LYS A 272 -13.08 -11.00 -18.26
N LYS A 273 -13.69 -10.21 -19.15
CA LYS A 273 -14.59 -10.72 -20.18
C LYS A 273 -13.93 -11.56 -21.27
N TYR A 274 -12.71 -11.23 -21.66
CA TYR A 274 -12.12 -11.77 -22.90
C TYR A 274 -10.85 -12.59 -22.70
N SER A 275 -10.12 -12.46 -21.59
CA SER A 275 -8.77 -13.04 -21.50
C SER A 275 -8.75 -14.56 -21.60
N LYS A 276 -9.66 -15.27 -20.93
CA LYS A 276 -9.71 -16.73 -20.97
C LYS A 276 -9.96 -17.24 -22.39
N PHE A 277 -11.04 -16.76 -23.01
CA PHE A 277 -11.40 -17.12 -24.38
C PHE A 277 -10.27 -16.82 -25.37
N LEU A 278 -9.67 -15.62 -25.32
CA LEU A 278 -8.61 -15.22 -26.24
C LEU A 278 -7.31 -16.03 -26.05
N VAL A 279 -6.98 -16.44 -24.83
CA VAL A 279 -5.82 -17.30 -24.57
C VAL A 279 -6.07 -18.73 -25.07
N GLU A 280 -7.26 -19.28 -24.85
CA GLU A 280 -7.64 -20.64 -25.27
C GLU A 280 -7.80 -20.76 -26.79
N ASN A 281 -8.24 -19.68 -27.46
CA ASN A 281 -8.54 -19.65 -28.90
C ASN A 281 -7.56 -18.73 -29.65
N TRP A 282 -6.33 -18.64 -29.18
CA TRP A 282 -5.32 -17.80 -29.79
C TRP A 282 -5.01 -18.24 -31.22
N ALA A 283 -5.28 -17.36 -32.18
CA ALA A 283 -5.18 -17.67 -33.61
C ALA A 283 -3.75 -17.54 -34.15
N GLU A 284 -2.87 -16.82 -33.45
CA GLU A 284 -1.51 -16.55 -33.89
C GLU A 284 -0.54 -17.63 -33.40
N SER A 285 0.61 -17.73 -34.07
CA SER A 285 1.68 -18.69 -33.70
C SER A 285 2.51 -18.27 -32.48
N THR A 286 2.27 -17.07 -31.94
CA THR A 286 3.00 -16.50 -30.81
C THR A 286 2.43 -16.95 -29.46
N ASP A 287 3.13 -16.64 -28.36
CA ASP A 287 2.66 -16.99 -27.01
C ASP A 287 1.46 -16.12 -26.58
N PRO A 288 0.25 -16.70 -26.42
CA PRO A 288 -0.95 -15.95 -26.04
C PRO A 288 -0.81 -15.22 -24.72
N LYS A 289 -0.04 -15.77 -23.76
CA LYS A 289 0.11 -15.17 -22.43
C LYS A 289 0.93 -13.88 -22.47
N LYS A 290 1.65 -13.61 -23.56
CA LYS A 290 2.36 -12.37 -23.78
C LYS A 290 1.52 -11.34 -24.52
N HIS A 291 0.77 -11.77 -25.53
CA HIS A 291 0.11 -10.85 -26.46
C HIS A 291 -1.35 -10.52 -26.09
N VAL A 292 -2.12 -11.47 -25.57
CA VAL A 292 -3.55 -11.23 -25.26
C VAL A 292 -3.73 -10.07 -24.29
N PHE A 293 -2.87 -9.96 -23.26
CA PHE A 293 -2.98 -8.86 -22.29
C PHE A 293 -2.52 -7.51 -22.85
N GLU A 294 -1.59 -7.51 -23.80
CA GLU A 294 -1.19 -6.30 -24.54
C GLU A 294 -2.34 -5.83 -25.44
N ASP A 295 -2.98 -6.75 -26.17
CA ASP A 295 -4.12 -6.44 -27.05
C ASP A 295 -5.31 -5.91 -26.26
N ILE A 296 -5.61 -6.51 -25.09
CA ILE A 296 -6.65 -6.03 -24.19
C ILE A 296 -6.31 -4.64 -23.64
N ALA A 297 -5.04 -4.35 -23.35
CA ALA A 297 -4.61 -3.03 -22.94
C ALA A 297 -4.74 -2.01 -24.09
N ILE A 298 -4.36 -2.37 -25.32
CA ILE A 298 -4.53 -1.51 -26.50
C ILE A 298 -6.03 -1.22 -26.72
N ALA A 299 -6.89 -2.24 -26.66
CA ALA A 299 -8.33 -2.07 -26.80
C ALA A 299 -8.90 -1.13 -25.72
N ALA A 300 -8.50 -1.30 -24.45
CA ALA A 300 -8.91 -0.41 -23.37
C ALA A 300 -8.48 1.04 -23.62
N PHE A 301 -7.24 1.25 -24.08
CA PHE A 301 -6.72 2.57 -24.41
C PHE A 301 -7.53 3.22 -25.54
N LEU A 302 -7.79 2.49 -26.62
CA LEU A 302 -8.54 2.99 -27.77
C LEU A 302 -9.99 3.32 -27.40
N ILE A 303 -10.64 2.51 -26.58
CA ILE A 303 -11.99 2.79 -26.06
C ILE A 303 -12.01 4.09 -25.25
N GLU A 304 -11.08 4.25 -24.30
CA GLU A 304 -11.02 5.47 -23.48
C GLU A 304 -10.63 6.71 -24.29
N LEU A 305 -9.74 6.55 -25.27
CA LEU A 305 -9.38 7.63 -26.19
C LEU A 305 -10.60 8.04 -27.02
N TRP A 306 -11.37 7.08 -27.53
CA TRP A 306 -12.57 7.35 -28.29
C TRP A 306 -13.64 8.07 -27.46
N ILE A 307 -13.89 7.61 -26.23
CA ILE A 307 -14.79 8.28 -25.27
C ILE A 307 -14.32 9.71 -24.98
N LYS A 308 -13.01 9.92 -24.80
CA LYS A 308 -12.43 11.26 -24.59
C LYS A 308 -12.66 12.19 -25.79
N VAL A 309 -12.55 11.69 -27.02
CA VAL A 309 -12.68 12.50 -28.25
C VAL A 309 -14.14 12.77 -28.63
N TYR A 310 -15.02 11.77 -28.52
CA TYR A 310 -16.38 11.83 -29.07
C TYR A 310 -17.49 11.86 -28.02
N GLY A 311 -17.14 11.73 -26.74
CA GLY A 311 -18.08 11.66 -25.63
C GLY A 311 -18.58 10.24 -25.33
N PRO A 312 -19.16 10.00 -24.14
CA PRO A 312 -19.61 8.66 -23.72
C PRO A 312 -20.80 8.13 -24.53
N ASP A 313 -21.54 9.01 -25.18
CA ASP A 313 -22.69 8.71 -26.03
C ASP A 313 -22.30 8.51 -27.51
N PHE A 314 -21.01 8.32 -27.83
CA PHE A 314 -20.53 8.14 -29.20
C PHE A 314 -21.31 7.08 -29.99
N ARG A 315 -21.82 6.03 -29.31
CA ARG A 315 -22.59 4.94 -29.93
C ARG A 315 -23.91 5.41 -30.55
N SER A 316 -24.54 6.46 -30.01
CA SER A 316 -25.75 7.04 -30.59
C SER A 316 -25.45 8.03 -31.71
N LYS A 317 -24.23 8.60 -31.71
CA LYS A 317 -23.79 9.64 -32.65
C LYS A 317 -23.11 9.10 -33.90
N MET A 318 -22.54 7.90 -33.85
CA MET A 318 -21.76 7.33 -34.94
C MET A 318 -22.27 5.96 -35.35
N GLN A 319 -22.52 5.81 -36.65
CA GLN A 319 -22.74 4.52 -37.31
C GLN A 319 -21.59 4.30 -38.29
N PHE A 320 -20.87 3.19 -38.13
CA PHE A 320 -19.94 2.72 -39.16
C PHE A 320 -20.80 2.14 -40.28
N ARG A 321 -20.76 2.78 -41.45
CA ARG A 321 -21.45 2.31 -42.66
C ARG A 321 -20.62 1.27 -43.39
#